data_AF-A0A6A6MI91-F1
#
_entry.id   AF-A0A6A6MI91-F1
#
_cell.length_a   1.000
_cell.length_b   1.000
_cell.length_c   1.000
_cell.angle_alpha   90.00
_cell.angle_beta   90.00
_cell.angle_gamma   90.00
#
_symmetry.space_group_name_H-M   'P 1'
#
loop_
_entity.id
_entity.type
_entity.pdbx_description
1 polymer ?
#
loop_
_entity_poly.entity_id
_entity_poly.type
_entity_poly.pdbx_seq_one_letter_code
_entity_poly.pdbx_strand_id
1 'polypeptide(L)'
;MLRGMVCDASDADLIAEHQIWAAVDPNAKNEAFNCSNGDVFKWKHLWNVLAEQFEIENYGIEEEGDKRWSLAEMMKDMGPIWDEIVKEKQLFPTRLEEVANWWLLDVVFQLEVSHLDTMNKSKEHGFVGFRNSKKSLAASCLNKQYLEWL
;
A
#
# COMPACT_ATOMS: atom_id res chain seq x y z
N MET A 1 -3.71 -3.06 -16.41
CA MET A 1 -3.22 -2.48 -15.14
C MET A 1 -3.76 -1.08 -15.03
N LEU A 2 -4.57 -0.77 -14.00
CA LEU A 2 -5.17 0.53 -13.60
C LEU A 2 -4.89 1.76 -14.50
N ARG A 3 -5.27 1.70 -15.77
CA ARG A 3 -4.95 2.71 -16.79
C ARG A 3 -5.73 3.99 -16.44
N GLY A 4 -5.01 5.07 -16.12
CA GLY A 4 -5.60 6.39 -15.86
C GLY A 4 -6.37 6.54 -14.55
N MET A 5 -6.52 5.45 -13.77
CA MET A 5 -7.29 5.44 -12.54
C MET A 5 -6.60 6.23 -11.44
N VAL A 6 -7.43 6.88 -10.64
CA VAL A 6 -7.04 7.61 -9.44
C VAL A 6 -7.39 6.74 -8.25
N CYS A 7 -6.45 6.56 -7.34
CA CYS A 7 -6.59 5.74 -6.15
C CYS A 7 -6.35 6.59 -4.90
N ASP A 8 -6.94 6.17 -3.80
CA ASP A 8 -6.55 6.56 -2.44
C ASP A 8 -5.96 5.35 -1.72
N ALA A 9 -5.48 5.58 -0.50
CA ALA A 9 -4.97 4.55 0.38
C ALA A 9 -5.14 5.01 1.83
N SER A 10 -4.93 4.08 2.76
CA SER A 10 -5.02 4.31 4.19
C SER A 10 -3.72 3.86 4.85
N ASP A 11 -2.96 4.81 5.35
CA ASP A 11 -1.76 4.58 6.14
C ASP A 11 -2.13 3.91 7.48
N ALA A 12 -1.38 2.88 7.87
CA ALA A 12 -1.69 2.08 9.05
C ALA A 12 -1.63 2.89 10.35
N ASP A 13 -0.67 3.82 10.48
CA ASP A 13 -0.55 4.67 11.66
C ASP A 13 -1.68 5.70 11.69
N LEU A 14 -2.10 6.22 10.53
CA LEU A 14 -3.26 7.10 10.44
C LEU A 14 -4.56 6.39 10.83
N ILE A 15 -4.73 5.12 10.43
CA ILE A 15 -5.87 4.30 10.86
C ILE A 15 -5.85 4.12 12.38
N ALA A 16 -4.68 3.85 12.97
CA ALA A 16 -4.56 3.73 14.43
C ALA A 16 -4.91 5.05 15.14
N GLU A 17 -4.41 6.18 14.65
CA GLU A 17 -4.77 7.52 15.15
C GLU A 17 -6.28 7.77 15.05
N HIS A 18 -6.91 7.39 13.94
CA HIS A 18 -8.34 7.54 13.71
C HIS A 18 -9.16 6.69 14.68
N GLN A 19 -8.77 5.43 14.91
CA GLN A 19 -9.42 4.55 15.89
C GLN A 19 -9.28 5.08 17.32
N ILE A 20 -8.10 5.57 17.70
CA ILE A 20 -7.86 6.18 19.01
C ILE A 20 -8.74 7.42 19.17
N TRP A 21 -8.77 8.31 18.18
CA TRP A 21 -9.64 9.48 18.17
C TRP A 21 -11.11 9.08 18.39
N ALA A 22 -11.62 8.12 17.61
CA ALA A 22 -13.00 7.67 17.71
C ALA A 22 -13.35 7.06 19.09
N ALA A 23 -12.37 6.45 19.75
CA ALA A 23 -12.55 5.88 21.08
C ALA A 23 -12.63 6.93 22.21
N VAL A 24 -11.97 8.08 22.05
CA VAL A 24 -11.83 9.08 23.13
C VAL A 24 -12.67 10.35 22.91
N ASP A 25 -12.97 10.71 21.67
CA ASP A 25 -13.69 11.94 21.35
C ASP A 25 -15.22 11.73 21.43
N PRO A 26 -15.94 12.48 22.30
CA PRO A 26 -17.40 12.40 22.38
C PRO A 26 -18.12 12.66 21.05
N ASN A 27 -17.55 13.46 20.14
CA ASN A 27 -18.15 13.79 18.84
C ASN A 27 -18.08 12.62 17.84
N ALA A 28 -17.27 11.60 18.13
CA ALA A 28 -17.09 10.43 17.26
C ALA A 28 -17.90 9.20 17.70
N LYS A 29 -18.61 9.28 18.83
CA LYS A 29 -19.32 8.12 19.39
C LYS A 29 -20.48 7.68 18.52
N ASN A 30 -20.63 6.35 18.38
CA ASN A 30 -21.74 5.69 17.68
C ASN A 30 -21.85 6.07 16.19
N GLU A 31 -20.74 6.45 15.57
CA GLU A 31 -20.69 6.85 14.17
C GLU A 31 -19.78 5.91 13.37
N ALA A 32 -20.18 5.62 12.13
CA ALA A 32 -19.30 5.01 11.14
C ALA A 32 -18.58 6.09 10.34
N PHE A 33 -17.26 5.95 10.18
CA PHE A 33 -16.41 6.89 9.48
C PHE A 33 -15.51 6.15 8.48
N ASN A 34 -15.25 6.82 7.35
CA ASN A 34 -14.16 6.43 6.45
C ASN A 34 -12.82 6.90 7.03
N CYS A 35 -11.73 6.27 6.59
CA CYS A 35 -10.37 6.64 6.97
C CYS A 35 -9.41 6.41 5.79
N SER A 36 -9.23 7.44 4.96
CA SER A 36 -8.20 7.50 3.91
C SER A 36 -7.21 8.62 4.19
N ASN A 37 -6.08 8.61 3.49
CA ASN A 37 -4.96 9.55 3.69
C ASN A 37 -5.32 11.01 3.44
N GLY A 38 -6.45 11.30 2.77
CA GLY A 38 -6.88 12.66 2.44
C GLY A 38 -6.24 13.22 1.16
N ASP A 39 -5.45 12.42 0.44
CA ASP A 39 -4.93 12.71 -0.90
C ASP A 39 -5.22 11.56 -1.88
N VAL A 40 -4.87 11.75 -3.15
CA VAL A 40 -5.04 10.76 -4.20
C VAL A 40 -3.75 10.59 -5.01
N PHE A 41 -3.57 9.43 -5.62
CA PHE A 41 -2.41 9.12 -6.45
C PHE A 41 -2.80 8.31 -7.70
N LYS A 42 -1.83 8.14 -8.59
CA LYS A 42 -1.88 7.17 -9.69
C LYS A 42 -0.74 6.18 -9.50
N TRP A 43 -1.00 4.90 -9.74
CA TRP A 43 0.01 3.86 -9.59
C TRP A 43 1.27 4.10 -10.42
N LYS A 44 1.15 4.70 -11.61
CA LYS A 44 2.30 5.11 -12.42
C LYS A 44 3.31 5.99 -11.66
N HIS A 45 2.86 6.77 -10.68
CA HIS A 45 3.73 7.62 -9.88
C HIS A 45 4.33 6.88 -8.69
N LEU A 46 3.57 5.96 -8.07
CA LEU A 46 4.07 5.14 -6.99
C LEU A 46 5.06 4.07 -7.46
N TRP A 47 4.94 3.61 -8.72
CA TRP A 47 5.92 2.71 -9.32
C TRP A 47 7.32 3.32 -9.38
N ASN A 48 7.41 4.62 -9.70
CA ASN A 48 8.69 5.35 -9.67
C ASN A 48 9.27 5.37 -8.25
N VAL A 49 8.43 5.53 -7.22
CA VAL A 49 8.88 5.50 -5.82
C VAL A 49 9.48 4.14 -5.49
N LEU A 50 8.79 3.06 -5.83
CA LEU A 50 9.28 1.71 -5.57
C LEU A 50 10.58 1.43 -6.33
N ALA A 51 10.65 1.80 -7.60
CA ALA A 51 11.87 1.64 -8.39
C ALA A 51 13.06 2.42 -7.81
N GLU A 52 12.83 3.66 -7.34
CA GLU A 52 13.84 4.45 -6.64
C GLU A 52 14.27 3.80 -5.31
N GLN A 53 13.34 3.23 -4.53
CA GLN A 53 13.64 2.59 -3.24
C GLN A 53 14.44 1.29 -3.39
N PHE A 54 14.19 0.52 -4.45
CA PHE A 54 14.84 -0.76 -4.71
C PHE A 54 15.96 -0.66 -5.75
N GLU A 55 16.34 0.55 -6.17
CA GLU A 55 17.40 0.82 -7.16
C GLU A 55 17.20 0.06 -8.49
N ILE A 56 15.95 -0.05 -8.94
CA ILE A 56 15.59 -0.73 -10.19
C ILE A 56 15.67 0.29 -11.34
N GLU A 57 16.62 0.07 -12.26
CA GLU A 57 16.82 0.98 -13.41
C GLU A 57 15.81 0.76 -14.54
N ASN A 58 15.43 -0.49 -14.80
CA ASN A 58 14.49 -0.86 -15.86
C ASN A 58 13.13 -1.19 -15.26
N TYR A 59 12.28 -0.17 -15.16
CA TYR A 59 10.92 -0.29 -14.66
C TYR A 59 9.96 0.46 -15.59
N GLY A 60 8.73 -0.01 -15.62
CA GLY A 60 7.72 0.51 -16.52
C GLY A 60 6.74 -0.60 -16.84
N ILE A 61 5.51 -0.22 -17.15
CA ILE A 61 4.51 -1.16 -17.63
C ILE A 61 4.55 -1.01 -19.14
N GLU A 62 5.00 -2.04 -19.86
CA GLU A 62 4.90 -2.06 -21.32
C GLU A 62 3.42 -1.82 -21.70
N GLU A 63 3.17 -0.73 -22.42
CA GLU A 63 1.80 -0.28 -22.72
C GLU A 63 1.13 -1.12 -23.82
N GLU A 64 1.84 -2.09 -24.41
CA GLU A 64 1.39 -2.84 -25.57
C GLU A 64 0.47 -4.02 -25.20
N GLY A 65 -0.82 -3.82 -25.46
CA GLY A 65 -1.85 -4.86 -25.49
C GLY A 65 -2.86 -4.83 -24.33
N ASP A 66 -3.97 -5.55 -24.51
CA ASP A 66 -5.02 -5.79 -23.49
C ASP A 66 -4.66 -6.95 -22.54
N LYS A 67 -3.38 -7.32 -22.47
CA LYS A 67 -2.94 -8.44 -21.66
C LYS A 67 -3.05 -8.07 -20.18
N ARG A 68 -4.00 -8.69 -19.48
CA ARG A 68 -4.05 -8.68 -18.02
C ARG A 68 -2.98 -9.64 -17.51
N TRP A 69 -1.99 -9.11 -16.80
CA TRP A 69 -0.99 -9.89 -16.10
C TRP A 69 -1.56 -10.37 -14.77
N SER A 70 -1.20 -11.59 -14.36
CA SER A 70 -1.44 -12.09 -13.00
C SER A 70 -0.09 -12.18 -12.29
N LEU A 71 0.10 -11.34 -11.26
CA LEU A 71 1.25 -11.40 -10.38
C LEU A 71 1.27 -12.72 -9.62
N ALA A 72 0.11 -13.27 -9.26
CA ALA A 72 0.04 -14.58 -8.62
C ALA A 72 0.64 -15.68 -9.50
N GLU A 73 0.29 -15.72 -10.79
CA GLU A 73 0.88 -16.70 -11.72
C GLU A 73 2.36 -16.44 -11.99
N MET A 74 2.79 -15.18 -12.07
CA MET A 74 4.20 -14.84 -12.27
C MET A 74 5.08 -15.23 -11.08
N MET A 75 4.54 -15.15 -9.87
CA MET A 75 5.30 -15.35 -8.63
C MET A 75 5.16 -16.77 -8.03
N LYS A 76 4.32 -17.65 -8.60
CA LYS A 76 3.96 -18.95 -8.00
C LYS A 76 5.14 -19.87 -7.67
N ASP A 77 6.20 -19.83 -8.48
CA ASP A 77 7.38 -20.70 -8.35
C ASP A 77 8.61 -19.94 -7.78
N MET A 78 8.41 -18.72 -7.27
CA MET A 78 9.50 -17.85 -6.78
C MET A 78 9.91 -18.09 -5.33
N GLY A 79 9.28 -19.05 -4.64
CA GLY A 79 9.60 -19.40 -3.24
C GLY A 79 11.09 -19.69 -3.01
N PRO A 80 11.73 -20.58 -3.78
CA PRO A 80 13.16 -20.87 -3.62
C PRO A 80 14.07 -19.64 -3.83
N ILE A 81 13.70 -18.74 -4.73
CA ILE A 81 14.45 -17.50 -4.96
C ILE A 81 14.32 -16.56 -3.75
N TRP A 82 13.13 -16.48 -3.15
CA TRP A 82 12.94 -15.73 -1.91
C TRP A 82 13.77 -16.28 -0.76
N ASP A 83 13.84 -17.60 -0.60
CA ASP A 83 14.66 -18.26 0.43
C ASP A 83 16.16 -17.89 0.28
N GLU A 84 16.65 -17.84 -0.96
CA GLU A 84 18.01 -17.38 -1.27
C GLU A 84 18.20 -15.91 -0.88
N ILE A 85 17.26 -15.02 -1.23
CA ILE A 85 17.30 -13.60 -0.87
C ILE A 85 17.34 -13.42 0.65
N VAL A 86 16.45 -14.11 1.38
CA VAL A 86 16.40 -14.06 2.86
C VAL A 86 17.74 -14.45 3.46
N LYS A 87 18.37 -15.52 2.95
CA LYS A 87 19.67 -16.00 3.42
C LYS A 87 20.80 -15.02 3.09
N GLU A 88 20.90 -14.56 1.85
CA GLU A 88 21.98 -13.68 1.38
C GLU A 88 21.92 -12.30 2.03
N LYS A 89 20.72 -11.75 2.22
CA LYS A 89 20.50 -10.43 2.80
C LYS A 89 20.31 -10.47 4.32
N GLN A 90 20.37 -11.65 4.94
CA GLN A 90 20.20 -11.86 6.38
C GLN A 90 18.88 -11.26 6.90
N LEU A 91 17.80 -11.50 6.17
CA LEU A 91 16.46 -11.01 6.53
C LEU A 91 15.84 -11.89 7.61
N PHE A 92 14.76 -11.40 8.22
CA PHE A 92 13.93 -12.22 9.11
C PHE A 92 13.42 -13.46 8.34
N PRO A 93 13.55 -14.69 8.88
CA PRO A 93 13.17 -15.90 8.17
C PRO A 93 11.67 -15.94 7.87
N THR A 94 11.32 -15.84 6.59
CA THR A 94 9.94 -15.80 6.11
C THR A 94 9.80 -16.61 4.84
N ARG A 95 8.64 -17.24 4.66
CA ARG A 95 8.26 -17.82 3.36
C ARG A 95 7.61 -16.75 2.49
N LEU A 96 7.75 -16.85 1.17
CA LEU A 96 7.22 -15.84 0.25
C LEU A 96 5.71 -15.63 0.43
N GLU A 97 4.96 -16.71 0.64
CA GLU A 97 3.51 -16.69 0.85
C GLU A 97 3.06 -16.05 2.19
N GLU A 98 3.98 -15.88 3.15
CA GLU A 98 3.68 -15.23 4.44
C GLU A 98 3.77 -13.71 4.34
N VAL A 99 4.59 -13.20 3.41
CA VAL A 99 4.92 -11.77 3.29
C VAL A 99 4.39 -11.13 2.02
N ALA A 100 3.98 -11.93 1.03
CA ALA A 100 3.49 -11.42 -0.24
C ALA A 100 2.14 -12.05 -0.62
N ASN A 101 1.12 -11.20 -0.72
CA ASN A 101 -0.24 -11.61 -1.02
C ASN A 101 -0.63 -11.30 -2.47
N TRP A 102 -0.06 -12.06 -3.42
CA TRP A 102 -0.10 -11.74 -4.85
C TRP A 102 -1.51 -11.65 -5.45
N TRP A 103 -2.44 -12.51 -5.01
CA TRP A 103 -3.82 -12.48 -5.51
C TRP A 103 -4.54 -11.17 -5.14
N LEU A 104 -4.21 -10.58 -3.99
CA LEU A 104 -4.78 -9.31 -3.56
C LEU A 104 -4.32 -8.17 -4.47
N LEU A 105 -3.04 -8.17 -4.86
CA LEU A 105 -2.51 -7.22 -5.84
C LEU A 105 -3.18 -7.39 -7.21
N ASP A 106 -3.45 -8.62 -7.63
CA ASP A 106 -4.21 -8.88 -8.86
C ASP A 106 -5.63 -8.28 -8.78
N VAL A 107 -6.35 -8.47 -7.66
CA VAL A 107 -7.66 -7.84 -7.45
C VAL A 107 -7.56 -6.32 -7.53
N VAL A 108 -6.61 -5.72 -6.80
CA VAL A 108 -6.41 -4.27 -6.79
C VAL A 108 -6.09 -3.73 -8.19
N PHE A 109 -5.20 -4.39 -8.95
CA PHE A 109 -4.75 -3.91 -10.25
C PHE A 109 -5.71 -4.17 -11.42
N GLN A 110 -6.70 -5.03 -11.20
CA GLN A 110 -7.73 -5.39 -12.17
C GLN A 110 -9.06 -4.65 -11.94
N LEU A 111 -9.16 -3.79 -10.92
CA LEU A 111 -10.31 -2.90 -10.77
C LEU A 111 -10.49 -2.03 -12.02
N GLU A 112 -11.74 -1.89 -12.45
CA GLU A 112 -12.10 -1.14 -13.66
C GLU A 112 -12.57 0.30 -13.36
N VAL A 113 -12.86 0.59 -12.08
CA VAL A 113 -13.33 1.90 -11.62
C VAL A 113 -12.59 2.36 -10.37
N SER A 114 -12.40 3.68 -10.23
CA SER A 114 -11.77 4.27 -9.05
C SER A 114 -12.68 4.09 -7.84
N HIS A 115 -12.21 3.41 -6.80
CA HIS A 115 -12.93 3.24 -5.55
C HIS A 115 -12.39 4.25 -4.53
N LEU A 116 -12.81 5.51 -4.66
CA LEU A 116 -12.43 6.58 -3.75
C LEU A 116 -13.47 6.73 -2.66
N ASP A 117 -13.02 7.01 -1.44
CA ASP A 117 -13.90 7.37 -0.33
C ASP A 117 -13.95 8.89 -0.09
N THR A 118 -14.53 9.29 1.05
CA THR A 118 -14.49 10.68 1.50
C THR A 118 -14.21 10.79 2.99
N MET A 119 -13.26 11.66 3.34
CA MET A 119 -12.92 12.04 4.70
C MET A 119 -13.76 13.20 5.26
N ASN A 120 -14.76 13.69 4.52
CA ASN A 120 -15.53 14.87 4.94
C ASN A 120 -16.19 14.68 6.31
N LYS A 121 -16.88 13.56 6.53
CA LYS A 121 -17.52 13.26 7.82
C LYS A 121 -16.52 13.24 8.98
N SER A 122 -15.36 12.59 8.79
CA SER A 122 -14.29 12.54 9.80
C SER A 122 -13.78 13.95 10.14
N LYS A 123 -13.53 14.78 9.12
CA LYS A 123 -13.10 16.19 9.30
C LYS A 123 -14.14 17.06 9.98
N GLU A 124 -15.41 16.92 9.59
CA GLU A 124 -16.54 17.64 10.19
C GLU A 124 -16.74 17.29 11.67
N HIS A 125 -16.36 16.07 12.07
CA HIS A 125 -16.38 15.60 13.45
C HIS A 125 -15.05 15.88 14.21
N GLY A 126 -14.08 16.55 13.58
CA GLY A 126 -12.85 17.03 14.23
C GLY A 126 -11.59 16.23 13.93
N PHE A 127 -11.66 15.11 13.19
CA PHE A 127 -10.48 14.38 12.76
C PHE A 127 -9.84 15.01 11.52
N VAL A 128 -8.74 15.74 11.72
CA VAL A 128 -7.97 16.41 10.66
C VAL A 128 -6.63 15.73 10.36
N GLY A 129 -6.45 14.48 10.83
CA GLY A 129 -5.29 13.66 10.50
C GLY A 129 -5.24 13.37 8.99
N PHE A 130 -4.05 13.45 8.42
CA PHE A 130 -3.80 13.13 7.01
C PHE A 130 -2.40 12.55 6.85
N ARG A 131 -2.15 11.90 5.71
CA ARG A 131 -0.81 11.45 5.29
C ARG A 131 -0.62 11.79 3.82
N ASN A 132 0.61 12.08 3.43
CA ASN A 132 0.96 12.16 2.02
C ASN A 132 1.23 10.73 1.52
N SER A 133 0.40 10.20 0.62
CA SER A 133 0.47 8.80 0.21
C SER A 133 1.82 8.40 -0.41
N LYS A 134 2.47 9.31 -1.15
CA LYS A 134 3.82 9.07 -1.70
C LYS A 134 4.86 8.88 -0.59
N LYS A 135 4.83 9.76 0.42
CA LYS A 135 5.77 9.68 1.56
C LYS A 135 5.46 8.49 2.46
N SER A 136 4.18 8.19 2.68
CA SER A 136 3.73 7.01 3.44
C SER A 136 4.26 5.72 2.82
N LEU A 137 4.12 5.54 1.50
CA LEU A 137 4.67 4.37 0.81
C LEU A 137 6.19 4.29 0.98
N ALA A 138 6.92 5.37 0.72
CA ALA A 138 8.38 5.39 0.87
C ALA A 138 8.81 5.04 2.31
N ALA A 139 8.13 5.60 3.31
CA ALA A 139 8.40 5.30 4.72
C ALA A 139 8.13 3.82 5.06
N SER A 140 7.07 3.21 4.51
CA SER A 140 6.79 1.78 4.71
C SER A 140 7.86 0.86 4.12
N CYS A 141 8.49 1.25 3.00
CA CYS A 141 9.61 0.50 2.42
C CYS A 141 10.92 0.68 3.20
N LEU A 142 11.12 1.88 3.76
CA LEU A 142 12.36 2.28 4.44
C LEU A 142 12.40 1.93 5.92
N ASN A 143 11.33 1.37 6.48
CA ASN A 143 11.22 1.15 7.91
C ASN A 143 12.12 -0.02 8.38
N LYS A 144 13.43 0.25 8.38
CA LYS A 144 14.46 -0.50 9.11
C LYS A 144 14.25 -0.40 10.63
N GLN A 145 13.35 0.46 11.10
CA GLN A 145 13.16 0.77 12.51
C GLN A 145 12.51 -0.38 13.30
N TYR A 146 11.79 -1.30 12.65
CA TYR A 146 11.30 -2.52 13.31
C TYR A 146 12.40 -3.56 13.59
N LEU A 147 13.60 -3.41 13.01
CA LEU A 147 14.77 -4.25 13.33
C LEU A 147 15.57 -3.71 14.52
N GLU A 148 15.27 -2.51 15.04
CA GLU A 148 15.92 -1.96 16.24
C GLU A 148 15.16 -2.31 17.53
N TRP A 149 13.96 -2.89 17.42
CA TRP A 149 13.12 -3.32 18.56
C TRP A 149 12.97 -4.84 18.69
N LEU A 150 13.74 -5.62 17.92
CA LEU A 150 13.89 -7.08 18.03
C LEU A 150 15.38 -7.43 18.18
#